data_AF-A0A3D2W8W8-F1
#
_entry.id   AF-A0A3D2W8W8-F1
#
_cell.length_a   1.000
_cell.length_b   1.000
_cell.length_c   1.000
_cell.angle_alpha   90.00
_cell.angle_beta   90.00
_cell.angle_gamma   90.00
#
_symmetry.space_group_name_H-M   'P 1'
#
loop_
_entity.id
_entity.type
_entity.pdbx_description
1 polymer ?
#
loop_
_entity_poly.entity_id
_entity_poly.type
_entity_poly.pdbx_seq_one_letter_code
_entity_poly.pdbx_strand_id
1 'polypeptide(L)'
;MKKNMKKLLSSVTGAAMLTGGAVQAATAEIGYEVKVNENVASYSKVAHVNGDFYFEQDAVTPADEVFNLFGTVSTAMCARPNFAFETGAGETRFVNIGGSVRRAQTLSMADIQGQGSETKILKCSCATGSAIANAQITGVPLSNILQLVDLEEGTNTVTFTGTDGYSVSLPLTYALEKNAMLVYQVEGTPIPTGTQVWVPQAVARYFTRSLADVEFSIQEKVPEILTADASQRAKVSIMNRFDDTVFTVGDQIEFEGYADDFNKTIAAIEYSMDGGETWSSFATRDTDPNKWVYWHFAYTTEAPGTYKLDVRARTEDGTVSPLASSVIFTVASKSKA
;
A
#
# COMPACT_ATOMS: atom_id res chain seq x y z
N MET A 1 -40.55 -7.01 -4.59
CA MET A 1 -39.75 -7.94 -3.75
C MET A 1 -38.63 -7.13 -3.12
N LYS A 2 -38.61 -7.00 -1.79
CA LYS A 2 -37.52 -6.33 -1.07
C LYS A 2 -36.31 -7.26 -1.11
N LYS A 3 -35.21 -6.84 -1.76
CA LYS A 3 -33.92 -7.55 -1.70
C LYS A 3 -33.37 -7.37 -0.27
N ASN A 4 -33.12 -8.47 0.43
CA ASN A 4 -32.46 -8.44 1.73
C ASN A 4 -30.97 -8.17 1.50
N MET A 5 -30.58 -6.91 1.57
CA MET A 5 -29.17 -6.51 1.57
C MET A 5 -28.59 -6.85 2.95
N LYS A 6 -27.84 -7.95 3.06
CA LYS A 6 -27.04 -8.23 4.25
C LYS A 6 -25.76 -7.41 4.17
N LYS A 7 -25.82 -6.15 4.59
CA LYS A 7 -24.64 -5.32 4.81
C LYS A 7 -24.07 -5.68 6.17
N LEU A 8 -23.00 -6.49 6.22
CA LEU A 8 -22.21 -6.56 7.44
C LEU A 8 -21.30 -5.32 7.45
N LEU A 9 -21.53 -4.44 8.42
CA LEU A 9 -20.57 -3.39 8.76
C LEU A 9 -19.31 -4.11 9.26
N SER A 10 -18.22 -4.04 8.51
CA SER A 10 -16.89 -4.40 9.02
C SER A 10 -16.56 -3.41 10.13
N SER A 11 -16.71 -3.85 11.39
CA SER A 11 -16.04 -3.15 12.48
C SER A 11 -14.55 -3.34 12.26
N VAL A 12 -13.86 -2.25 11.91
CA VAL A 12 -12.41 -2.21 11.88
C VAL A 12 -11.90 -2.40 13.31
N THR A 13 -11.70 -3.66 13.66
CA THR A 13 -10.89 -4.11 14.80
C THR A 13 -10.12 -5.34 14.33
N GLY A 14 -9.26 -5.10 13.33
CA GLY A 14 -8.37 -6.11 12.77
C GLY A 14 -7.02 -6.08 13.48
N ALA A 15 -6.89 -6.89 14.54
CA ALA A 15 -5.59 -7.19 15.13
C ALA A 15 -4.61 -7.66 14.05
N ALA A 16 -3.45 -7.03 13.99
CA ALA A 16 -2.33 -7.47 13.16
C ALA A 16 -2.00 -8.94 13.50
N MET A 17 -2.22 -9.85 12.56
CA MET A 17 -1.59 -11.16 12.58
C MET A 17 -1.04 -11.56 11.23
N LEU A 18 0.25 -11.87 11.28
CA LEU A 18 1.12 -12.45 10.28
C LEU A 18 0.52 -13.72 9.67
N THR A 19 0.41 -13.76 8.35
CA THR A 19 0.49 -15.02 7.61
C THR A 19 1.77 -15.02 6.80
N GLY A 20 2.77 -15.73 7.33
CA GLY A 20 3.99 -16.05 6.61
C GLY A 20 3.72 -16.99 5.44
N GLY A 21 4.54 -16.87 4.41
CA GLY A 21 4.47 -17.72 3.22
C GLY A 21 5.43 -17.28 2.12
N ALA A 22 6.71 -17.06 2.44
CA ALA A 22 7.76 -17.08 1.43
C ALA A 22 8.35 -18.50 1.39
N VAL A 23 8.05 -19.26 0.35
CA VAL A 23 8.78 -20.51 0.05
C VAL A 23 9.97 -20.13 -0.81
N GLN A 24 11.10 -19.80 -0.18
CA GLN A 24 12.39 -19.72 -0.87
C GLN A 24 12.96 -21.14 -0.97
N ALA A 25 13.05 -21.69 -2.18
CA ALA A 25 13.74 -22.96 -2.40
C ALA A 25 15.24 -22.77 -2.17
N ALA A 26 15.74 -23.28 -1.04
CA ALA A 26 17.15 -23.56 -0.82
C ALA A 26 17.33 -25.07 -0.71
N THR A 27 18.10 -25.64 -1.61
CA THR A 27 18.43 -27.07 -1.66
C THR A 27 19.33 -27.43 -0.49
N ALA A 28 18.76 -28.04 0.53
CA ALA A 28 19.45 -28.94 1.45
C ALA A 28 18.67 -30.26 1.44
N GLU A 29 19.35 -31.35 1.08
CA GLU A 29 18.79 -32.70 1.13
C GLU A 29 18.48 -33.05 2.59
N ILE A 30 17.23 -32.84 2.99
CA ILE A 30 16.68 -33.38 4.22
C ILE A 30 15.41 -34.12 3.79
N GLY A 31 15.43 -35.44 3.93
CA GLY A 31 14.35 -36.34 3.51
C GLY A 31 13.06 -36.13 4.30
N TYR A 32 12.33 -35.09 3.96
CA TYR A 32 10.91 -34.93 4.27
C TYR A 32 10.14 -35.19 2.98
N GLU A 33 9.40 -36.30 2.91
CA GLU A 33 8.29 -36.39 1.97
C GLU A 33 7.29 -35.30 2.34
N VAL A 34 7.30 -34.19 1.59
CA VAL A 34 6.18 -33.27 1.56
C VAL A 34 5.04 -34.03 0.88
N LYS A 35 4.19 -34.67 1.68
CA LYS A 35 2.86 -35.04 1.21
C LYS A 35 2.11 -33.73 0.97
N VAL A 36 2.18 -33.25 -0.27
CA VAL A 36 1.23 -32.26 -0.78
C VAL A 36 -0.14 -32.94 -0.63
N ASN A 37 -0.86 -32.58 0.42
CA ASN A 37 -2.22 -33.00 0.57
C ASN A 37 -3.01 -32.14 -0.43
N GLU A 38 -3.03 -32.57 -1.70
CA GLU A 38 -3.99 -32.11 -2.70
C GLU A 38 -5.38 -32.60 -2.29
N ASN A 39 -5.88 -32.12 -1.15
CA ASN A 39 -7.32 -31.98 -1.01
C ASN A 39 -7.69 -30.88 -2.00
N VAL A 40 -7.86 -31.26 -3.27
CA VAL A 40 -8.57 -30.46 -4.26
C VAL A 40 -9.99 -30.34 -3.73
N ALA A 41 -10.21 -29.39 -2.84
CA ALA A 41 -11.54 -29.00 -2.44
C ALA A 41 -12.27 -28.67 -3.74
N SER A 42 -13.26 -29.50 -4.09
CA SER A 42 -14.01 -29.32 -5.31
C SER A 42 -14.89 -28.08 -5.14
N TYR A 43 -14.40 -26.94 -5.60
CA TYR A 43 -15.16 -25.71 -5.62
C TYR A 43 -16.15 -25.74 -6.77
N SER A 44 -17.35 -25.20 -6.51
CA SER A 44 -18.31 -24.89 -7.56
C SER A 44 -17.70 -23.85 -8.49
N LYS A 45 -17.72 -24.15 -9.80
CA LYS A 45 -17.12 -23.30 -10.83
C LYS A 45 -18.15 -22.40 -11.48
N VAL A 46 -17.81 -21.13 -11.66
CA VAL A 46 -18.59 -20.18 -12.45
C VAL A 46 -17.67 -19.58 -13.51
N ALA A 47 -17.86 -20.01 -14.76
CA ALA A 47 -17.15 -19.44 -15.89
C ALA A 47 -17.64 -18.00 -16.14
N HIS A 48 -16.71 -17.10 -16.46
CA HIS A 48 -16.97 -15.69 -16.74
C HIS A 48 -17.83 -15.02 -15.67
N VAL A 49 -17.45 -15.19 -14.40
CA VAL A 49 -18.17 -14.62 -13.25
C VAL A 49 -18.48 -13.14 -13.49
N ASN A 50 -19.74 -12.76 -13.34
CA ASN A 50 -20.17 -11.38 -13.56
C ASN A 50 -20.87 -10.82 -12.32
N GLY A 51 -20.83 -9.51 -12.16
CA GLY A 51 -21.33 -8.81 -10.99
C GLY A 51 -21.26 -7.30 -11.16
N ASP A 52 -21.77 -6.59 -10.15
CA ASP A 52 -21.67 -5.13 -10.12
C ASP A 52 -20.28 -4.74 -9.64
N PHE A 53 -19.58 -3.87 -10.37
CA PHE A 53 -18.23 -3.42 -10.03
C PHE A 53 -18.18 -1.90 -9.93
N TYR A 54 -17.49 -1.40 -8.91
CA TYR A 54 -17.04 -0.02 -8.83
C TYR A 54 -15.72 0.06 -8.08
N PHE A 55 -15.03 1.20 -8.20
CA PHE A 55 -13.82 1.46 -7.46
C PHE A 55 -13.76 2.93 -7.05
N GLU A 56 -12.93 3.21 -6.06
CA GLU A 56 -12.60 4.55 -5.61
C GLU A 56 -11.11 4.64 -5.22
N GLN A 57 -10.60 5.87 -5.12
CA GLN A 57 -9.21 6.11 -4.66
C GLN A 57 -9.14 6.99 -3.40
N ASP A 58 -10.29 7.46 -2.93
CA ASP A 58 -10.39 8.34 -1.77
C ASP A 58 -10.69 7.56 -0.47
N ALA A 59 -10.89 6.24 -0.56
CA ALA A 59 -10.85 5.36 0.60
C ALA A 59 -9.47 5.46 1.26
N VAL A 60 -9.44 5.82 2.55
CA VAL A 60 -8.21 5.98 3.33
C VAL A 60 -8.09 4.91 4.42
N THR A 61 -6.86 4.51 4.70
CA THR A 61 -6.48 3.68 5.83
C THR A 61 -6.65 4.51 7.12
N PRO A 62 -7.37 4.01 8.14
CA PRO A 62 -7.49 4.70 9.42
C PRO A 62 -6.13 5.07 10.03
N ALA A 63 -6.04 6.23 10.68
CA ALA A 63 -4.77 6.81 11.14
C ALA A 63 -3.99 5.89 12.11
N ASP A 64 -4.70 5.26 13.04
CA ASP A 64 -4.15 4.30 13.99
C ASP A 64 -3.55 3.07 13.29
N GLU A 65 -4.21 2.57 12.24
CA GLU A 65 -3.65 1.52 11.39
C GLU A 65 -2.43 1.98 10.61
N VAL A 66 -2.39 3.22 10.08
CA VAL A 66 -1.20 3.73 9.38
C VAL A 66 0.02 3.77 10.30
N PHE A 67 -0.14 4.29 11.52
CA PHE A 67 0.94 4.37 12.49
C PHE A 67 1.41 2.98 12.96
N ASN A 68 0.48 2.04 13.12
CA ASN A 68 0.78 0.67 13.52
C ASN A 68 1.40 -0.16 12.40
N LEU A 69 0.87 -0.07 11.18
CA LEU A 69 1.23 -0.93 10.04
C LEU A 69 2.72 -0.89 9.77
N PHE A 70 3.31 0.31 9.76
CA PHE A 70 4.74 0.51 9.55
C PHE A 70 5.54 0.56 10.86
N GLY A 71 4.89 0.49 12.02
CA GLY A 71 5.54 0.44 13.34
C GLY A 71 5.94 -0.98 13.78
N THR A 72 5.51 -2.01 13.04
CA THR A 72 5.73 -3.41 13.43
C THR A 72 7.06 -3.99 12.94
N VAL A 73 7.57 -4.99 13.67
CA VAL A 73 8.78 -5.77 13.30
C VAL A 73 8.64 -6.42 11.93
N SER A 74 7.43 -6.84 11.53
CA SER A 74 7.19 -7.48 10.23
C SER A 74 7.36 -6.53 9.06
N THR A 75 7.10 -5.24 9.25
CA THR A 75 7.40 -4.21 8.26
C THR A 75 8.78 -3.61 8.39
N ALA A 76 9.61 -4.04 9.36
CA ALA A 76 10.98 -3.54 9.54
C ALA A 76 11.86 -3.66 8.28
N MET A 77 11.55 -4.67 7.45
CA MET A 77 12.19 -4.89 6.15
C MET A 77 11.72 -3.90 5.07
N CYS A 78 10.52 -3.35 5.21
CA CYS A 78 9.89 -2.39 4.29
C CYS A 78 10.21 -0.94 4.66
N ALA A 79 10.17 -0.65 5.97
CA ALA A 79 10.40 0.63 6.59
C ALA A 79 10.88 0.35 8.03
N ARG A 80 11.90 1.07 8.53
CA ARG A 80 12.37 0.86 9.90
C ARG A 80 11.21 1.06 10.89
N PRO A 81 10.99 0.11 11.82
CA PRO A 81 9.87 0.18 12.74
C PRO A 81 10.11 1.36 13.68
N ASN A 82 9.08 2.15 13.92
CA ASN A 82 9.08 3.04 15.06
C ASN A 82 7.92 2.64 15.96
N PHE A 83 8.23 2.28 17.19
CA PHE A 83 7.21 1.94 18.16
C PHE A 83 6.51 3.24 18.57
N ALA A 84 5.18 3.26 18.54
CA ALA A 84 4.36 4.42 18.92
C ALA A 84 4.57 4.94 20.36
N PHE A 85 5.51 4.34 21.11
CA PHE A 85 5.86 4.65 22.48
C PHE A 85 7.01 5.65 22.64
N GLU A 86 7.65 6.13 21.57
CA GLU A 86 8.57 7.28 21.68
C GLU A 86 7.77 8.58 21.82
N THR A 87 7.25 8.79 23.03
CA THR A 87 6.64 10.03 23.49
C THR A 87 7.70 11.12 23.61
N GLY A 88 8.03 11.73 22.49
CA GLY A 88 8.73 13.01 22.38
C GLY A 88 7.79 14.12 21.93
N ALA A 89 6.56 14.13 22.42
CA ALA A 89 5.61 15.22 22.20
C ALA A 89 6.02 16.41 23.08
N GLY A 90 6.96 17.23 22.61
CA GLY A 90 7.36 18.45 23.31
C GLY A 90 8.71 19.06 22.92
N GLU A 91 9.59 18.35 22.21
CA GLU A 91 10.85 18.95 21.78
C GLU A 91 10.67 19.68 20.45
N THR A 92 11.10 20.94 20.39
CA THR A 92 11.29 21.68 19.14
C THR A 92 12.24 20.87 18.26
N ARG A 93 11.67 20.10 17.33
CA ARG A 93 12.44 19.32 16.37
C ARG A 93 12.90 20.24 15.25
N PHE A 94 14.17 20.08 14.90
CA PHE A 94 14.82 20.81 13.83
C PHE A 94 15.25 19.83 12.73
N VAL A 95 15.21 20.29 11.49
CA VAL A 95 15.73 19.56 10.33
C VAL A 95 16.86 20.38 9.74
N ASN A 96 18.04 19.77 9.64
CA ASN A 96 19.17 20.37 8.95
C ASN A 96 19.02 20.20 7.44
N ILE A 97 19.24 21.27 6.69
CA ILE A 97 19.20 21.30 5.23
C ILE A 97 20.58 21.79 4.76
N GLY A 98 21.35 20.92 4.10
CA GLY A 98 22.76 21.17 3.83
C GLY A 98 23.33 20.45 2.60
N GLY A 99 24.65 20.34 2.55
CA GLY A 99 25.40 19.77 1.44
C GLY A 99 25.75 20.79 0.36
N SER A 100 25.57 20.43 -0.91
CA SER A 100 25.79 21.24 -2.12
C SER A 100 24.71 22.33 -2.28
N VAL A 101 24.65 23.23 -1.30
CA VAL A 101 23.75 24.38 -1.21
C VAL A 101 24.54 25.63 -0.88
N ARG A 102 24.09 26.79 -1.36
CA ARG A 102 24.75 28.08 -1.09
C ARG A 102 24.50 28.56 0.34
N ARG A 103 23.37 28.19 0.92
CA ARG A 103 22.93 28.62 2.26
C ARG A 103 22.36 27.43 3.03
N ALA A 104 23.21 26.71 3.74
CA ALA A 104 22.75 25.69 4.68
C ALA A 104 21.91 26.31 5.79
N GLN A 105 20.85 25.63 6.20
CA GLN A 105 19.92 26.11 7.23
C GLN A 105 19.47 24.98 8.14
N THR A 106 19.11 25.33 9.36
CA THR A 106 18.43 24.44 10.31
C THR A 106 17.03 24.99 10.49
N LEU A 107 16.02 24.24 10.05
CA LEU A 107 14.63 24.66 10.05
C LEU A 107 13.88 24.03 11.22
N SER A 108 13.16 24.84 12.00
CA SER A 108 12.18 24.30 12.95
C SER A 108 10.97 23.76 12.21
N MET A 109 10.14 22.95 12.89
CA MET A 109 8.87 22.50 12.32
C MET A 109 7.95 23.66 11.92
N ALA A 110 7.99 24.78 12.64
CA ALA A 110 7.23 25.98 12.29
C ALA A 110 7.75 26.61 10.99
N ASP A 111 9.08 26.66 10.80
CA ASP A 111 9.69 27.20 9.58
C ASP A 111 9.32 26.34 8.36
N ILE A 112 9.34 25.02 8.52
CA ILE A 112 8.93 24.06 7.49
C ILE A 112 7.47 24.33 7.11
N GLN A 113 6.56 24.30 8.08
CA GLN A 113 5.12 24.55 7.87
C GLN A 113 4.85 25.92 7.21
N GLY A 114 5.70 26.91 7.48
CA GLY A 114 5.64 28.23 6.85
C GLY A 114 5.95 28.26 5.35
N GLN A 115 6.52 27.19 4.77
CA GLN A 115 6.87 27.13 3.33
C GLN A 115 5.73 26.68 2.41
N GLY A 116 4.50 26.63 2.92
CA GLY A 116 3.32 26.28 2.12
C GLY A 116 3.02 24.79 2.19
N SER A 117 2.07 24.45 3.05
CA SER A 117 1.59 23.09 3.22
C SER A 117 0.57 22.70 2.16
N GLU A 118 0.63 21.44 1.74
CA GLU A 118 -0.35 20.80 0.87
C GLU A 118 -0.95 19.59 1.57
N THR A 119 -2.26 19.38 1.34
CA THR A 119 -2.98 18.18 1.77
C THR A 119 -3.38 17.38 0.55
N LYS A 120 -3.03 16.09 0.52
CA LYS A 120 -3.37 15.18 -0.58
C LYS A 120 -3.41 13.74 -0.10
N ILE A 121 -4.09 12.87 -0.84
CA ILE A 121 -4.08 11.43 -0.58
C ILE A 121 -2.90 10.81 -1.33
N LEU A 122 -2.07 10.05 -0.61
CA LEU A 122 -0.98 9.27 -1.16
C LEU A 122 -0.98 7.88 -0.54
N LYS A 123 -0.48 6.90 -1.29
CA LYS A 123 -0.15 5.58 -0.76
C LYS A 123 1.30 5.47 -0.32
N CYS A 124 1.52 4.62 0.67
CA CYS A 124 2.80 4.09 1.09
C CYS A 124 2.75 2.57 0.95
N SER A 125 3.58 1.98 0.10
CA SER A 125 3.54 0.56 -0.23
C SER A 125 4.89 -0.10 0.07
N CYS A 126 4.88 -1.22 0.80
CA CYS A 126 6.09 -1.98 1.10
C CYS A 126 6.65 -2.63 -0.17
N ALA A 127 7.98 -2.67 -0.34
CA ALA A 127 8.60 -3.39 -1.47
C ALA A 127 8.39 -4.92 -1.41
N THR A 128 8.43 -5.52 -0.22
CA THR A 128 8.60 -6.97 -0.02
C THR A 128 7.35 -7.72 0.46
N GLY A 129 6.21 -7.04 0.63
CA GLY A 129 5.00 -7.67 1.15
C GLY A 129 3.73 -6.91 0.81
N SER A 130 2.59 -7.40 1.30
CA SER A 130 1.26 -6.82 1.01
C SER A 130 0.94 -5.56 1.80
N ALA A 131 1.78 -5.16 2.77
CA ALA A 131 1.58 -3.98 3.60
C ALA A 131 1.53 -2.70 2.75
N ILE A 132 0.39 -2.04 2.78
CA ILE A 132 0.12 -0.78 2.11
C ILE A 132 -0.80 0.07 2.99
N ALA A 133 -0.58 1.38 2.97
CA ALA A 133 -1.53 2.36 3.47
C ALA A 133 -1.84 3.37 2.37
N ASN A 134 -3.07 3.86 2.31
CA ASN A 134 -3.46 5.02 1.52
C ASN A 134 -4.01 6.06 2.47
N ALA A 135 -3.39 7.22 2.57
CA ALA A 135 -3.72 8.19 3.59
C ALA A 135 -3.72 9.61 3.04
N GLN A 136 -4.63 10.42 3.56
CA GLN A 136 -4.58 11.87 3.48
C GLN A 136 -3.42 12.36 4.34
N ILE A 137 -2.39 12.85 3.67
CA ILE A 137 -1.21 13.43 4.29
C ILE A 137 -1.25 14.94 4.20
N THR A 138 -0.68 15.63 5.19
CA THR A 138 -0.40 17.06 5.13
C THR A 138 1.08 17.31 5.39
N GLY A 139 1.72 18.03 4.47
CA GLY A 139 3.16 18.24 4.48
C GLY A 139 3.57 19.36 3.54
N VAL A 140 4.88 19.55 3.41
CA VAL A 140 5.47 20.60 2.57
C VAL A 140 6.26 19.96 1.44
N PRO A 141 6.02 20.35 0.17
CA PRO A 141 6.83 19.91 -0.95
C PRO A 141 8.32 20.20 -0.76
N LEU A 142 9.18 19.25 -1.12
CA LEU A 142 10.63 19.44 -1.10
C LEU A 142 11.05 20.65 -1.96
N SER A 143 10.35 20.89 -3.07
CA SER A 143 10.55 22.04 -3.95
C SER A 143 10.42 23.38 -3.22
N ASN A 144 9.57 23.47 -2.20
CA ASN A 144 9.37 24.71 -1.45
C ASN A 144 10.52 24.93 -0.47
N ILE A 145 11.03 23.86 0.14
CA ILE A 145 12.22 23.91 1.01
C ILE A 145 13.45 24.38 0.22
N LEU A 146 13.58 23.97 -1.05
CA LEU A 146 14.69 24.39 -1.92
C LEU A 146 14.77 25.90 -2.13
N GLN A 147 13.65 26.62 -2.02
CA GLN A 147 13.61 28.08 -2.19
C GLN A 147 14.37 28.82 -1.07
N LEU A 148 14.66 28.13 0.04
CA LEU A 148 15.38 28.71 1.19
C LEU A 148 16.91 28.57 1.09
N VAL A 149 17.39 27.52 0.44
CA VAL A 149 18.81 27.09 0.55
C VAL A 149 19.65 27.32 -0.70
N ASP A 150 19.02 27.54 -1.86
CA ASP A 150 19.65 27.67 -3.19
C ASP A 150 20.67 26.57 -3.51
N LEU A 151 20.31 25.64 -4.40
CA LEU A 151 21.20 24.56 -4.80
C LEU A 151 22.42 25.08 -5.58
N GLU A 152 23.57 24.42 -5.39
CA GLU A 152 24.71 24.59 -6.27
C GLU A 152 24.46 23.98 -7.66
N GLU A 153 25.18 24.48 -8.67
CA GLU A 153 25.09 23.95 -10.03
C GLU A 153 25.63 22.52 -10.09
N GLY A 154 24.88 21.61 -10.72
CA GLY A 154 25.26 20.20 -10.85
C GLY A 154 24.77 19.29 -9.72
N THR A 155 24.15 19.83 -8.66
CA THR A 155 23.51 19.02 -7.60
C THR A 155 22.50 18.05 -8.20
N ASN A 156 22.66 16.75 -7.91
CA ASN A 156 21.92 15.69 -8.59
C ASN A 156 21.34 14.62 -7.64
N THR A 157 21.70 14.67 -6.36
CA THR A 157 21.31 13.68 -5.34
C THR A 157 20.78 14.38 -4.10
N VAL A 158 19.74 13.80 -3.49
CA VAL A 158 19.26 14.16 -2.15
C VAL A 158 19.35 12.93 -1.25
N THR A 159 19.76 13.15 -0.01
CA THR A 159 19.83 12.14 1.04
C THR A 159 18.96 12.57 2.21
N PHE A 160 18.08 11.67 2.65
CA PHE A 160 17.23 11.90 3.83
C PHE A 160 17.71 11.03 4.98
N THR A 161 18.06 11.65 6.11
CA THR A 161 18.54 10.95 7.30
C THR A 161 17.59 11.19 8.48
N GLY A 162 17.13 10.11 9.10
CA GLY A 162 16.33 10.13 10.33
C GLY A 162 17.18 10.29 11.58
N THR A 163 16.56 10.67 12.70
CA THR A 163 17.24 10.77 14.02
C THR A 163 17.80 9.44 14.51
N ASP A 164 17.32 8.32 13.98
CA ASP A 164 17.79 6.96 14.25
C ASP A 164 19.04 6.57 13.43
N GLY A 165 19.55 7.48 12.60
CA GLY A 165 20.68 7.25 11.68
C GLY A 165 20.29 6.50 10.41
N TYR A 166 19.01 6.19 10.19
CA TYR A 166 18.56 5.65 8.92
C TYR A 166 18.74 6.70 7.83
N SER A 167 19.51 6.37 6.80
CA SER A 167 19.81 7.28 5.69
C SER A 167 19.53 6.60 4.35
N VAL A 168 18.92 7.35 3.43
CA VAL A 168 18.62 6.87 2.08
C VAL A 168 18.80 8.01 1.07
N SER A 169 19.52 7.71 -0.02
CA SER A 169 19.77 8.64 -1.12
C SER A 169 18.96 8.27 -2.36
N LEU A 170 18.56 9.28 -3.11
CA LEU A 170 17.79 9.14 -4.35
C LEU A 170 18.13 10.29 -5.33
N PRO A 171 17.85 10.13 -6.64
CA PRO A 171 17.98 11.22 -7.59
C PRO A 171 17.16 12.42 -7.15
N LEU A 172 17.79 13.59 -7.13
CA LEU A 172 17.09 14.84 -6.83
C LEU A 172 15.97 15.10 -7.85
N THR A 173 16.22 14.80 -9.12
CA THR A 173 15.21 14.94 -10.19
C THR A 173 13.96 14.12 -9.90
N TYR A 174 14.11 12.86 -9.48
CA TYR A 174 12.99 12.01 -9.10
C TYR A 174 12.21 12.59 -7.92
N ALA A 175 12.91 13.03 -6.87
CA ALA A 175 12.27 13.62 -5.69
C ALA A 175 11.46 14.87 -6.03
N LEU A 176 11.93 15.71 -6.97
CA LEU A 176 11.23 16.91 -7.40
C LEU A 176 10.08 16.60 -8.36
N GLU A 177 10.31 15.78 -9.39
CA GLU A 177 9.30 15.40 -10.38
C GLU A 177 8.12 14.66 -9.75
N LYS A 178 8.40 13.80 -8.76
CA LYS A 178 7.36 13.06 -8.02
C LYS A 178 6.79 13.84 -6.85
N ASN A 179 7.23 15.09 -6.64
CA ASN A 179 6.75 15.96 -5.57
C ASN A 179 6.88 15.30 -4.19
N ALA A 180 8.10 14.89 -3.82
CA ALA A 180 8.42 14.39 -2.49
C ALA A 180 8.06 15.43 -1.42
N MET A 181 7.55 14.99 -0.28
CA MET A 181 7.01 15.87 0.77
C MET A 181 7.60 15.57 2.13
N LEU A 182 7.82 16.63 2.92
CA LEU A 182 8.07 16.56 4.35
C LEU A 182 6.71 16.59 5.06
N VAL A 183 6.19 15.41 5.38
CA VAL A 183 4.86 15.21 5.98
C VAL A 183 4.95 15.33 7.49
N TYR A 184 4.01 16.05 8.09
CA TYR A 184 3.91 16.21 9.55
C TYR A 184 2.54 15.83 10.11
N GLN A 185 1.57 15.51 9.23
CA GLN A 185 0.22 15.09 9.60
C GLN A 185 -0.28 13.96 8.69
N VAL A 186 -1.00 13.00 9.28
CA VAL A 186 -1.68 11.90 8.59
C VAL A 186 -3.11 11.86 9.13
N GLU A 187 -4.12 11.90 8.25
CA GLU A 187 -5.54 11.98 8.61
C GLU A 187 -5.84 13.10 9.62
N GLY A 188 -5.25 14.28 9.41
CA GLY A 188 -5.35 15.44 10.31
C GLY A 188 -4.64 15.28 11.66
N THR A 189 -4.09 14.10 11.96
CA THR A 189 -3.39 13.81 13.21
C THR A 189 -1.90 14.07 13.06
N PRO A 190 -1.25 14.83 13.96
CA PRO A 190 0.20 15.02 13.92
C PRO A 190 0.95 13.70 13.99
N ILE A 191 1.99 13.55 13.18
CA ILE A 191 2.87 12.38 13.26
C ILE A 191 3.61 12.41 14.61
N PRO A 192 3.57 11.34 15.43
CA PRO A 192 4.23 11.34 16.75
C PRO A 192 5.73 11.66 16.72
N THR A 193 6.41 11.26 15.64
CA THR A 193 7.83 11.55 15.39
C THR A 193 8.11 12.97 14.86
N GLY A 194 7.08 13.80 14.70
CA GLY A 194 7.18 15.13 14.11
C GLY A 194 7.08 15.11 12.59
N THR A 195 7.98 14.38 11.92
CA THR A 195 8.09 14.43 10.46
C THR A 195 8.35 13.06 9.85
N GLN A 196 7.83 12.83 8.66
CA GLN A 196 8.15 11.70 7.80
C GLN A 196 8.23 12.18 6.34
N VAL A 197 9.26 11.75 5.62
CA VAL A 197 9.35 11.98 4.17
C VAL A 197 8.37 11.04 3.48
N TRP A 198 7.63 11.55 2.50
CA TRP A 198 6.82 10.74 1.60
C TRP A 198 7.27 10.98 0.17
N VAL A 199 7.61 9.92 -0.54
CA VAL A 199 8.11 9.99 -1.92
C VAL A 199 7.14 9.25 -2.83
N PRO A 200 6.24 9.95 -3.55
CA PRO A 200 5.26 9.32 -4.41
C PRO A 200 5.90 8.37 -5.43
N GLN A 201 5.21 7.27 -5.72
CA GLN A 201 5.63 6.23 -6.69
C GLN A 201 6.91 5.47 -6.32
N ALA A 202 7.50 5.73 -5.16
CA ALA A 202 8.61 4.95 -4.62
C ALA A 202 8.11 3.87 -3.66
N VAL A 203 8.98 2.89 -3.39
CA VAL A 203 8.74 1.93 -2.30
C VAL A 203 8.89 2.61 -0.93
N ALA A 204 8.20 2.09 0.09
CA ALA A 204 8.17 2.63 1.46
C ALA A 204 9.55 2.85 2.11
N ARG A 205 10.59 2.19 1.59
CA ARG A 205 11.99 2.38 2.04
C ARG A 205 12.44 3.85 1.95
N TYR A 206 11.92 4.62 0.99
CA TYR A 206 12.28 6.04 0.82
C TYR A 206 11.52 6.98 1.76
N PHE A 207 10.63 6.46 2.62
CA PHE A 207 9.74 7.26 3.45
C PHE A 207 10.34 7.49 4.83
N THR A 208 11.54 8.10 4.86
CA THR A 208 12.36 8.33 6.07
C THR A 208 11.56 8.99 7.18
N ARG A 209 11.58 8.37 8.36
CA ARG A 209 10.88 8.84 9.55
C ARG A 209 11.79 9.66 10.43
N SER A 210 11.18 10.49 11.29
CA SER A 210 11.90 11.34 12.24
C SER A 210 13.02 12.12 11.55
N LEU A 211 12.68 12.81 10.45
CA LEU A 211 13.68 13.46 9.60
C LEU A 211 14.54 14.42 10.42
N ALA A 212 15.86 14.24 10.35
CA ALA A 212 16.86 15.04 11.04
C ALA A 212 17.72 15.85 10.07
N ASP A 213 18.02 15.29 8.90
CA ASP A 213 18.91 15.91 7.92
C ASP A 213 18.45 15.65 6.47
N VAL A 214 18.56 16.69 5.65
CA VAL A 214 18.40 16.68 4.19
C VAL A 214 19.69 17.19 3.59
N GLU A 215 20.47 16.27 3.01
CA GLU A 215 21.74 16.60 2.38
C GLU A 215 21.61 16.54 0.86
N PHE A 216 21.98 17.62 0.19
CA PHE A 216 22.11 17.67 -1.25
C PHE A 216 23.56 17.40 -1.66
N SER A 217 23.80 16.64 -2.71
CA SER A 217 25.17 16.38 -3.16
C SER A 217 25.27 16.23 -4.68
N ILE A 218 26.50 16.40 -5.16
CA ILE A 218 26.92 16.08 -6.52
C ILE A 218 27.60 14.71 -6.48
N GLN A 219 26.96 13.71 -7.07
CA GLN A 219 27.51 12.36 -7.16
C GLN A 219 27.94 12.08 -8.61
N GLU A 220 29.11 11.46 -8.79
CA GLU A 220 29.55 10.97 -10.11
C GLU A 220 28.58 9.91 -10.64
N LYS A 221 28.17 8.98 -9.76
CA LYS A 221 27.14 7.99 -10.02
C LYS A 221 25.90 8.32 -9.19
N VAL A 222 24.89 8.91 -9.85
CA VAL A 222 23.58 9.18 -9.25
C VAL A 222 22.95 7.85 -8.78
N PRO A 223 22.40 7.78 -7.55
CA PRO A 223 21.75 6.57 -7.05
C PRO A 223 20.54 6.20 -7.91
N GLU A 224 20.31 4.91 -8.13
CA GLU A 224 19.11 4.44 -8.83
C GLU A 224 17.94 4.28 -7.85
N ILE A 225 16.71 4.53 -8.33
CA ILE A 225 15.50 4.25 -7.54
C ILE A 225 15.29 2.74 -7.47
N LEU A 226 15.20 2.22 -6.25
CA LEU A 226 14.86 0.84 -6.00
C LEU A 226 13.43 0.57 -6.44
N THR A 227 13.28 -0.37 -7.37
CA THR A 227 12.00 -0.90 -7.80
C THR A 227 11.68 -2.20 -7.06
N ALA A 228 10.39 -2.47 -6.83
CA ALA A 228 9.97 -3.75 -6.28
C ALA A 228 10.26 -4.90 -7.25
N ASP A 229 10.55 -6.08 -6.70
CA ASP A 229 10.75 -7.32 -7.45
C ASP A 229 9.52 -7.66 -8.30
N ALA A 230 9.72 -8.44 -9.37
CA ALA A 230 8.64 -8.90 -10.25
C ALA A 230 7.51 -9.61 -9.48
N SER A 231 7.83 -10.34 -8.41
CA SER A 231 6.85 -11.02 -7.54
C SER A 231 5.99 -10.08 -6.68
N GLN A 232 6.35 -8.80 -6.65
CA GLN A 232 5.72 -7.75 -5.84
C GLN A 232 5.09 -6.67 -6.72
N ARG A 233 4.85 -6.96 -8.00
CA ARG A 233 4.16 -6.07 -8.94
C ARG A 233 2.66 -6.35 -9.00
N ALA A 234 1.88 -5.35 -9.39
CA ALA A 234 0.43 -5.42 -9.53
C ALA A 234 -0.23 -6.09 -8.31
N LYS A 235 0.11 -5.61 -7.11
CA LYS A 235 -0.38 -6.16 -5.85
C LYS A 235 -1.89 -6.04 -5.79
N VAL A 236 -2.52 -7.04 -5.19
CA VAL A 236 -3.97 -7.12 -5.02
C VAL A 236 -4.27 -7.83 -3.71
N SER A 237 -5.35 -7.46 -3.04
CA SER A 237 -5.79 -8.16 -1.83
C SER A 237 -7.29 -8.07 -1.64
N ILE A 238 -7.92 -9.16 -1.22
CA ILE A 238 -9.31 -9.22 -0.75
C ILE A 238 -9.34 -9.00 0.75
N MET A 239 -10.14 -8.03 1.20
CA MET A 239 -10.28 -7.68 2.62
C MET A 239 -11.34 -8.49 3.35
N ASN A 240 -12.28 -9.12 2.62
CA ASN A 240 -13.32 -9.94 3.24
C ASN A 240 -12.75 -11.16 3.97
N ARG A 241 -13.35 -11.45 5.12
CA ARG A 241 -13.23 -12.71 5.85
C ARG A 241 -14.63 -13.21 6.13
N PHE A 242 -14.93 -14.43 5.72
CA PHE A 242 -16.26 -15.00 5.85
C PHE A 242 -16.36 -16.05 6.95
N ASP A 243 -15.27 -16.42 7.62
CA ASP A 243 -15.24 -17.40 8.72
C ASP A 243 -16.26 -18.53 8.53
N ASP A 244 -17.20 -18.72 9.47
CA ASP A 244 -18.25 -19.75 9.41
C ASP A 244 -19.56 -19.25 8.75
N THR A 245 -19.51 -18.14 8.01
CA THR A 245 -20.68 -17.55 7.35
C THR A 245 -21.13 -18.42 6.19
N VAL A 246 -22.39 -18.85 6.24
CA VAL A 246 -23.06 -19.53 5.15
C VAL A 246 -24.09 -18.59 4.52
N PHE A 247 -23.86 -18.22 3.27
CA PHE A 247 -24.81 -17.44 2.47
C PHE A 247 -25.96 -18.31 2.00
N THR A 248 -27.06 -17.70 1.59
CA THR A 248 -28.19 -18.42 0.97
C THR A 248 -28.30 -18.03 -0.49
N VAL A 249 -28.68 -18.97 -1.37
CA VAL A 249 -28.99 -18.68 -2.78
C VAL A 249 -29.87 -17.41 -2.87
N GLY A 250 -29.48 -16.47 -3.73
CA GLY A 250 -30.10 -15.18 -3.92
C GLY A 250 -29.60 -14.07 -3.00
N ASP A 251 -28.71 -14.37 -2.04
CA ASP A 251 -27.95 -13.35 -1.32
C ASP A 251 -26.98 -12.68 -2.30
N GLN A 252 -26.86 -11.35 -2.19
CA GLN A 252 -25.83 -10.57 -2.88
C GLN A 252 -24.66 -10.41 -1.92
N ILE A 253 -23.51 -10.97 -2.28
CA ILE A 253 -22.26 -10.89 -1.52
C ILE A 253 -21.46 -9.72 -2.07
N GLU A 254 -21.07 -8.80 -1.19
CA GLU A 254 -20.17 -7.68 -1.51
C GLU A 254 -18.74 -8.06 -1.13
N PHE A 255 -17.86 -8.07 -2.12
CA PHE A 255 -16.42 -8.25 -1.97
C PHE A 255 -15.75 -6.90 -2.10
N GLU A 256 -14.71 -6.66 -1.30
CA GLU A 256 -13.91 -5.44 -1.35
C GLU A 256 -12.42 -5.75 -1.18
N GLY A 257 -11.61 -4.82 -1.70
CA GLY A 257 -10.17 -4.96 -1.62
C GLY A 257 -9.42 -3.80 -2.24
N TYR A 258 -8.10 -3.96 -2.34
CA TYR A 258 -7.23 -2.95 -2.95
C TYR A 258 -6.35 -3.55 -4.04
N ALA A 259 -5.83 -2.66 -4.90
CA ALA A 259 -4.77 -2.94 -5.84
C ALA A 259 -3.77 -1.77 -5.95
N ASP A 260 -2.50 -2.10 -6.21
CA ASP A 260 -1.38 -1.16 -6.27
C ASP A 260 -0.24 -1.69 -7.15
N ASP A 261 0.46 -0.78 -7.85
CA ASP A 261 1.75 -1.08 -8.48
C ASP A 261 2.77 0.06 -8.38
N PHE A 262 2.91 0.68 -7.20
CA PHE A 262 3.84 1.78 -6.90
C PHE A 262 3.76 2.94 -7.90
N ASN A 263 4.47 2.81 -9.02
CA ASN A 263 4.63 3.80 -10.08
C ASN A 263 3.79 3.54 -11.33
N LYS A 264 3.15 2.37 -11.48
CA LYS A 264 2.27 2.10 -12.62
C LYS A 264 0.81 2.15 -12.23
N THR A 265 0.01 2.54 -13.19
CA THR A 265 -1.44 2.60 -13.05
C THR A 265 -2.04 1.19 -13.11
N ILE A 266 -2.99 0.89 -12.22
CA ILE A 266 -3.83 -0.31 -12.34
C ILE A 266 -4.87 -0.02 -13.43
N ALA A 267 -4.87 -0.80 -14.50
CA ALA A 267 -5.77 -0.65 -15.64
C ALA A 267 -7.02 -1.53 -15.54
N ALA A 268 -6.95 -2.64 -14.79
CA ALA A 268 -8.11 -3.49 -14.54
C ALA A 268 -7.97 -4.31 -13.26
N ILE A 269 -9.13 -4.64 -12.67
CA ILE A 269 -9.28 -5.73 -11.70
C ILE A 269 -10.01 -6.88 -12.39
N GLU A 270 -9.51 -8.09 -12.20
CA GLU A 270 -10.03 -9.30 -12.81
C GLU A 270 -10.45 -10.33 -11.77
N TYR A 271 -11.56 -11.00 -12.05
CA TYR A 271 -12.20 -11.96 -11.15
C TYR A 271 -12.36 -13.31 -11.83
N SER A 272 -12.12 -14.38 -11.06
CA SER A 272 -12.29 -15.78 -11.47
C SER A 272 -13.01 -16.55 -10.35
N MET A 273 -13.93 -17.45 -10.74
CA MET A 273 -14.56 -18.41 -9.84
C MET A 273 -14.45 -19.86 -10.36
N ASP A 274 -13.56 -20.12 -11.32
CA ASP A 274 -13.37 -21.46 -11.92
C ASP A 274 -11.94 -21.99 -11.77
N GLY A 275 -11.15 -21.38 -10.89
CA GLY A 275 -9.74 -21.73 -10.68
C GLY A 275 -8.79 -21.03 -11.66
N GLY A 276 -9.25 -19.96 -12.33
CA GLY A 276 -8.44 -19.13 -13.22
C GLY A 276 -8.49 -19.56 -14.68
N GLU A 277 -9.44 -20.43 -15.05
CA GLU A 277 -9.69 -20.83 -16.43
C GLU A 277 -10.29 -19.66 -17.22
N THR A 278 -11.16 -18.87 -16.59
CA THR A 278 -11.73 -17.65 -17.16
C THR A 278 -11.62 -16.47 -16.20
N TRP A 279 -11.40 -15.28 -16.77
CA TRP A 279 -11.24 -14.03 -16.02
C TRP A 279 -12.17 -12.97 -16.57
N SER A 280 -13.05 -12.45 -15.72
CA SER A 280 -13.86 -11.28 -16.04
C SER A 280 -13.11 -10.02 -15.66
N SER A 281 -12.88 -9.14 -16.63
CA SER A 281 -12.05 -7.94 -16.47
C SER A 281 -12.89 -6.68 -16.35
N PHE A 282 -12.67 -5.90 -15.29
CA PHE A 282 -13.30 -4.61 -15.06
C PHE A 282 -12.24 -3.50 -15.10
N ALA A 283 -12.44 -2.52 -15.99
CA ALA A 283 -11.47 -1.46 -16.20
C ALA A 283 -11.51 -0.41 -15.09
N THR A 284 -10.34 0.10 -14.72
CA THR A 284 -10.15 1.20 -13.77
C THR A 284 -9.61 2.40 -14.54
N ARG A 285 -10.50 3.33 -14.88
CA ARG A 285 -10.18 4.49 -15.73
C ARG A 285 -9.85 5.71 -14.86
N ASP A 286 -9.06 6.63 -15.42
CA ASP A 286 -8.80 7.94 -14.82
C ASP A 286 -8.23 7.89 -13.38
N THR A 287 -7.44 6.86 -13.09
CA THR A 287 -6.83 6.65 -11.78
C THR A 287 -5.49 7.37 -11.63
N ASP A 288 -5.23 7.90 -10.44
CA ASP A 288 -3.94 8.44 -10.02
C ASP A 288 -3.02 7.31 -9.50
N PRO A 289 -1.83 7.08 -10.09
CA PRO A 289 -0.87 6.08 -9.61
C PRO A 289 -0.29 6.39 -8.23
N ASN A 290 -0.48 7.60 -7.69
CA ASN A 290 -0.07 7.93 -6.33
C ASN A 290 -1.04 7.40 -5.26
N LYS A 291 -2.24 6.98 -5.65
CA LYS A 291 -3.25 6.38 -4.77
C LYS A 291 -3.38 4.90 -5.08
N TRP A 292 -3.96 4.13 -4.16
CA TRP A 292 -4.39 2.77 -4.47
C TRP A 292 -5.66 2.78 -5.34
N VAL A 293 -6.04 1.63 -5.88
CA VAL A 293 -7.40 1.39 -6.37
C VAL A 293 -8.10 0.55 -5.31
N TYR A 294 -9.10 1.13 -4.63
CA TYR A 294 -9.97 0.39 -3.73
C TYR A 294 -11.18 -0.08 -4.53
N TRP A 295 -11.34 -1.39 -4.67
CA TRP A 295 -12.33 -2.00 -5.56
C TRP A 295 -13.43 -2.70 -4.78
N HIS A 296 -14.61 -2.73 -5.37
CA HIS A 296 -15.78 -3.44 -4.87
C HIS A 296 -16.39 -4.28 -5.99
N PHE A 297 -16.82 -5.49 -5.64
CA PHE A 297 -17.45 -6.42 -6.55
C PHE A 297 -18.63 -7.10 -5.85
N ALA A 298 -19.83 -6.99 -6.41
CA ALA A 298 -21.03 -7.61 -5.86
C ALA A 298 -21.49 -8.78 -6.74
N TYR A 299 -21.61 -9.96 -6.13
CA TYR A 299 -22.05 -11.19 -6.80
C TYR A 299 -23.35 -11.70 -6.19
N THR A 300 -24.34 -12.00 -7.03
CA THR A 300 -25.58 -12.66 -6.58
C THR A 300 -25.44 -14.16 -6.68
N THR A 301 -25.61 -14.85 -5.56
CA THR A 301 -25.46 -16.31 -5.49
C THR A 301 -26.60 -17.04 -6.21
N GLU A 302 -26.28 -17.88 -7.19
CA GLU A 302 -27.30 -18.53 -8.04
C GLU A 302 -27.60 -19.99 -7.63
N ALA A 303 -26.60 -20.70 -7.11
CA ALA A 303 -26.71 -22.11 -6.75
C ALA A 303 -26.03 -22.39 -5.39
N PRO A 304 -26.46 -23.43 -4.67
CA PRO A 304 -25.75 -23.88 -3.48
C PRO A 304 -24.41 -24.51 -3.85
N GLY A 305 -23.41 -24.34 -2.98
CA GLY A 305 -22.06 -24.86 -3.20
C GLY A 305 -21.02 -24.09 -2.41
N THR A 306 -19.79 -24.61 -2.40
CA THR A 306 -18.62 -23.88 -1.89
C THR A 306 -17.86 -23.31 -3.08
N TYR A 307 -17.61 -22.01 -3.06
CA TYR A 307 -16.98 -21.27 -4.14
C TYR A 307 -15.65 -20.70 -3.67
N LYS A 308 -14.74 -20.49 -4.62
CA LYS A 308 -13.49 -19.76 -4.43
C LYS A 308 -13.46 -18.60 -5.41
N LEU A 309 -13.40 -17.37 -4.90
CA LEU A 309 -13.18 -16.18 -5.71
C LEU A 309 -11.68 -15.89 -5.73
N ASP A 310 -11.11 -15.83 -6.92
CA ASP A 310 -9.75 -15.39 -7.20
C ASP A 310 -9.78 -14.00 -7.84
N VAL A 311 -8.95 -13.09 -7.35
CA VAL A 311 -8.86 -11.70 -7.82
C VAL A 311 -7.42 -11.38 -8.19
N ARG A 312 -7.21 -10.76 -9.35
CA ARG A 312 -5.91 -10.24 -9.77
C ARG A 312 -6.03 -8.85 -10.37
N ALA A 313 -4.97 -8.05 -10.23
CA ALA A 313 -4.85 -6.75 -10.87
C ALA A 313 -4.03 -6.87 -12.15
N ARG A 314 -4.28 -5.95 -13.08
CA ARG A 314 -3.46 -5.73 -14.27
C ARG A 314 -3.11 -4.26 -14.38
N THR A 315 -1.84 -3.97 -14.66
CA THR A 315 -1.32 -2.63 -14.90
C THR A 315 -1.51 -2.19 -16.35
N GLU A 316 -1.31 -0.90 -16.61
CA GLU A 316 -1.38 -0.30 -17.95
C GLU A 316 -0.43 -0.91 -18.97
N ASP A 317 0.71 -1.46 -18.54
CA ASP A 317 1.69 -2.14 -19.41
C ASP A 317 1.45 -3.65 -19.54
N GLY A 318 0.34 -4.15 -18.99
CA GLY A 318 -0.05 -5.55 -19.08
C GLY A 318 0.57 -6.47 -18.01
N THR A 319 1.32 -5.93 -17.04
CA THR A 319 1.78 -6.72 -15.90
C THR A 319 0.56 -7.19 -15.09
N VAL A 320 0.47 -8.49 -14.82
CA VAL A 320 -0.59 -9.10 -14.03
C VAL A 320 -0.03 -9.52 -12.67
N SER A 321 -0.86 -9.49 -11.62
CA SER A 321 -0.47 -9.98 -10.29
C SER A 321 0.19 -11.36 -10.40
N PRO A 322 1.43 -11.53 -9.88
CA PRO A 322 2.10 -12.83 -9.87
C PRO A 322 1.33 -13.89 -9.10
N LEU A 323 0.58 -13.49 -8.08
CA LEU A 323 -0.34 -14.32 -7.32
C LEU A 323 -1.70 -13.62 -7.23
N ALA A 324 -2.77 -14.38 -7.46
CA ALA A 324 -4.12 -13.92 -7.18
C ALA A 324 -4.39 -13.91 -5.66
N SER A 325 -5.24 -12.98 -5.22
CA SER A 325 -5.82 -13.01 -3.89
C SER A 325 -7.09 -13.85 -3.91
N SER A 326 -7.30 -14.67 -2.89
CA SER A 326 -8.39 -15.66 -2.87
C SER A 326 -9.25 -15.55 -1.62
N VAL A 327 -10.56 -15.78 -1.77
CA VAL A 327 -11.47 -15.98 -0.63
C VAL A 327 -12.44 -17.13 -0.95
N ILE A 328 -12.75 -17.93 0.08
CA ILE A 328 -13.70 -19.05 -0.01
C ILE A 328 -14.99 -18.65 0.70
N PHE A 329 -16.13 -18.99 0.10
CA PHE A 329 -17.44 -18.79 0.71
C PHE A 329 -18.38 -19.96 0.38
N THR A 330 -19.34 -20.21 1.27
CA THR A 330 -20.31 -21.30 1.10
C THR A 330 -21.72 -20.74 0.96
N VAL A 331 -22.49 -21.33 0.03
CA VAL A 331 -23.89 -20.98 -0.26
C VAL A 331 -24.77 -22.20 0.01
N ALA A 332 -25.78 -22.04 0.85
CA ALA A 332 -26.82 -23.03 1.10
C ALA A 332 -28.08 -22.78 0.25
N SER A 333 -28.85 -23.83 0.03
CA SER A 333 -30.17 -23.73 -0.60
C SER A 333 -31.10 -22.83 0.20
N LYS A 334 -32.02 -22.14 -0.48
CA LYS A 334 -33.13 -21.46 0.23
C LYS A 334 -33.94 -22.51 0.99
N SER A 335 -34.09 -22.31 2.30
CA SER A 335 -35.06 -23.08 3.08
C SER A 335 -36.45 -22.87 2.47
N LYS A 336 -37.17 -23.97 2.20
CA LYS A 336 -38.58 -23.89 1.81
C LYS A 336 -39.34 -23.44 3.06
N ALA A 337 -39.93 -22.24 3.00
CA ALA A 337 -40.93 -21.78 3.96
C ALA A 337 -42.22 -22.58 3.81
#